data_AF-A0A2N7JYD0-F1
#
_entry.id   AF-A0A2N7JYD0-F1
#
_cell.length_a   1.000
_cell.length_b   1.000
_cell.length_c   1.000
_cell.angle_alpha   90.00
_cell.angle_beta   90.00
_cell.angle_gamma   90.00
#
_symmetry.space_group_name_H-M   'P 1'
#
loop_
_entity.id
_entity.type
_entity.pdbx_description
1 polymer ?
#
loop_
_entity_poly.entity_id
_entity_poly.type
_entity_poly.pdbx_seq_one_letter_code
_entity_poly.pdbx_strand_id
1 'polypeptide(L)'
;MLRALYFVVIAVCIIPTIPGVAGVVASSLSFIPPLGLEEPSLNGFSQVFQWEGAWHSIGLSLSSAIASSYIACFLTFCILQASWGNKFWRKIELTLSPMLAIPHVAFAIGFAFLFSPTGLGARAVHHLLGESATSSELALLVKDPYAFGLIIMLALKEVPFLLLMSISILQQIDVERITKVSASLGYSRAQIWWKCIFPQWFTKLRFPMLAVLAYSVSVVDIALIIGPTNPPTFAVLVWQWFNDPDLNLLPRAAAGAIVLFGLASLIIALARLIEWAILKYFRTWQYSGRTGINLPGKTVFAVLAALSLLIIPLMGIWSVAQRWRFPDLLPSRYSMRFWEFEWDGIMSTVGQSLWIGLIAASVALLLALVAHEYRIKYKWQVPGFIIAIPMLIPQLSVLFGMQVTTLYIGSNAYEFWVIWAHVFFAFPFVYLSLDGPWKSFNDGLIKASLSLGKSPFQSWYSIKLPILLPAIAFAWAVGISVSLAQYLPTLMLGAGRISTITTEAVALTSGFDRRVTAIYAIWQALLPLFFFSLAILVSRLQLRYRRLTFKGFLTNESAPQRPRHP
;
A
#
# COMPACT_ATOMS: atom_id res chain seq x y z
N MET A 1 -7.15 -32.75 -7.52
CA MET A 1 -7.55 -31.36 -7.86
C MET A 1 -6.94 -30.30 -6.93
N LEU A 2 -7.27 -30.22 -5.64
CA LEU A 2 -6.81 -29.11 -4.77
C LEU A 2 -5.27 -28.99 -4.65
N ARG A 3 -4.54 -30.13 -4.64
CA ARG A 3 -3.06 -30.13 -4.64
C ARG A 3 -2.49 -29.52 -5.92
N ALA A 4 -3.04 -29.85 -7.09
CA ALA A 4 -2.62 -29.27 -8.36
C ALA A 4 -2.89 -27.76 -8.40
N LEU A 5 -4.06 -27.31 -7.93
CA LEU A 5 -4.37 -25.88 -7.83
C LEU A 5 -3.43 -25.14 -6.86
N TYR A 6 -2.99 -25.78 -5.78
CA TYR A 6 -1.99 -25.21 -4.89
C TYR A 6 -0.61 -25.09 -5.54
N PHE A 7 -0.20 -26.06 -6.36
CA PHE A 7 0.99 -25.92 -7.19
C PHE A 7 0.87 -24.76 -8.17
N VAL A 8 -0.31 -24.49 -8.73
CA VAL A 8 -0.55 -23.29 -9.54
C VAL A 8 -0.38 -22.02 -8.72
N VAL A 9 -0.84 -21.96 -7.47
CA VAL A 9 -0.58 -20.80 -6.58
C VAL A 9 0.93 -20.57 -6.40
N ILE A 10 1.69 -21.64 -6.14
CA ILE A 10 3.15 -21.54 -6.01
C ILE A 10 3.77 -21.08 -7.34
N ALA A 11 3.32 -21.65 -8.47
CA ALA A 11 3.85 -21.33 -9.79
C ALA A 11 3.56 -19.90 -10.25
N VAL A 12 2.38 -19.36 -9.92
CA VAL A 12 1.99 -18.01 -10.33
C VAL A 12 2.50 -16.96 -9.36
N CYS A 13 2.57 -17.25 -8.06
CA CYS A 13 2.85 -16.23 -7.03
C CYS A 13 4.23 -16.32 -6.39
N ILE A 14 4.92 -17.47 -6.46
CA ILE A 14 6.23 -17.67 -5.81
C ILE A 14 7.32 -17.92 -6.84
N ILE A 15 7.10 -18.81 -7.81
CA ILE A 15 8.08 -19.08 -8.87
C ILE A 15 8.55 -17.82 -9.60
N PRO A 16 7.75 -16.77 -9.89
CA PRO A 16 8.24 -15.54 -10.55
C PRO A 16 9.42 -14.86 -9.85
N THR A 17 9.54 -15.02 -8.53
CA THR A 17 10.65 -14.46 -7.75
C THR A 17 11.99 -15.09 -8.13
N ILE A 18 12.00 -16.36 -8.54
CA ILE A 18 13.22 -17.09 -8.88
C ILE A 18 13.87 -16.53 -10.16
N PRO A 19 13.19 -16.48 -11.33
CA PRO A 19 13.76 -15.87 -12.53
C PRO A 19 13.91 -14.35 -12.36
N GLY A 20 13.08 -13.69 -11.55
CA GLY A 20 13.27 -12.29 -11.15
C GLY A 20 14.62 -12.06 -10.45
N VAL A 21 14.92 -12.81 -9.40
CA VAL A 21 16.20 -12.67 -8.68
C VAL A 21 17.37 -13.17 -9.53
N ALA A 22 17.22 -14.33 -10.19
CA ALA A 22 18.27 -14.90 -11.01
C ALA A 22 18.64 -14.02 -12.22
N GLY A 23 17.64 -13.45 -12.90
CA GLY A 23 17.85 -12.56 -14.04
C GLY A 23 18.56 -11.27 -13.65
N VAL A 24 18.24 -10.69 -12.49
CA VAL A 24 18.94 -9.51 -11.96
C VAL A 24 20.39 -9.86 -11.61
N VAL A 25 20.61 -10.98 -10.92
CA VAL A 25 21.95 -11.44 -10.52
C VAL A 25 22.81 -11.69 -11.75
N ALA A 26 22.32 -12.45 -12.73
CA ALA A 26 23.03 -12.69 -13.98
C ALA A 26 23.39 -11.37 -14.69
N SER A 27 22.41 -10.49 -14.87
CA SER A 27 22.61 -9.22 -15.57
C SER A 27 23.55 -8.26 -14.83
N SER A 28 23.57 -8.29 -13.50
CA SER A 28 24.48 -7.46 -12.68
C SER A 28 25.95 -7.87 -12.82
N LEU A 29 26.19 -9.14 -13.15
CA LEU A 29 27.51 -9.68 -13.45
C LEU A 29 27.85 -9.51 -14.93
N SER A 30 27.13 -8.63 -15.64
CA SER A 30 27.26 -8.42 -17.09
C SER A 30 27.06 -9.71 -17.91
N PHE A 31 26.30 -10.69 -17.40
CA PHE A 31 25.98 -11.91 -18.12
C PHE A 31 24.58 -11.79 -18.74
N ILE A 32 24.54 -11.32 -19.99
CA ILE A 32 23.32 -11.17 -20.78
C ILE A 32 23.56 -11.73 -22.19
N PRO A 33 23.46 -13.06 -22.39
CA PRO A 33 23.71 -13.71 -23.68
C PRO A 33 22.94 -13.10 -24.87
N PRO A 34 21.67 -12.67 -24.75
CA PRO A 34 20.95 -12.03 -25.86
C PRO A 34 21.56 -10.70 -26.35
N LEU A 35 22.40 -10.06 -25.54
CA LEU A 35 23.08 -8.80 -25.87
C LEU A 35 24.55 -9.01 -26.30
N GLY A 36 25.00 -10.26 -26.43
CA GLY A 36 26.40 -10.58 -26.75
C GLY A 36 27.36 -10.40 -25.56
N LEU A 37 26.84 -10.25 -24.33
CA LEU A 37 27.62 -10.14 -23.11
C LEU A 37 27.73 -11.53 -22.45
N GLU A 38 28.79 -12.27 -22.76
CA GLU A 38 28.97 -13.66 -22.31
C GLU A 38 30.01 -13.81 -21.18
N GLU A 39 30.87 -12.81 -20.98
CA GLU A 39 31.90 -12.84 -19.94
C GLU A 39 31.39 -12.20 -18.63
N PRO A 40 31.37 -12.95 -17.51
CA PRO A 40 30.96 -12.40 -16.23
C PRO A 40 31.97 -11.35 -15.75
N SER A 41 31.51 -10.13 -15.51
CA SER A 41 32.34 -9.02 -15.01
C SER A 41 31.63 -8.20 -13.94
N LEU A 42 32.40 -7.68 -12.98
CA LEU A 42 31.90 -6.81 -11.90
C LEU A 42 31.84 -5.32 -12.29
N ASN A 43 32.00 -5.01 -13.58
CA ASN A 43 32.07 -3.64 -14.08
C ASN A 43 30.79 -2.83 -13.78
N GLY A 44 29.62 -3.47 -13.84
CA GLY A 44 28.35 -2.83 -13.49
C GLY A 44 28.35 -2.24 -12.08
N PHE A 45 28.93 -2.92 -11.10
CA PHE A 45 29.03 -2.41 -9.73
C PHE A 45 29.99 -1.22 -9.62
N SER A 46 31.15 -1.26 -10.28
CA SER A 46 32.05 -0.11 -10.29
C SER A 46 31.40 1.12 -10.93
N GLN A 47 30.64 0.94 -12.02
CA GLN A 47 29.93 2.04 -12.70
C GLN A 47 28.85 2.68 -11.82
N VAL A 48 28.16 1.89 -10.97
CA VAL A 48 27.17 2.42 -10.01
C VAL A 48 27.84 3.36 -9.00
N PHE A 49 28.96 2.95 -8.40
CA PHE A 49 29.63 3.74 -7.36
C PHE A 49 30.49 4.89 -7.89
N GLN A 50 30.87 4.83 -9.17
CA GLN A 50 31.56 5.92 -9.87
C GLN A 50 30.60 7.03 -10.31
N TRP A 51 29.29 6.76 -10.39
CA TRP A 51 28.32 7.76 -10.81
C TRP A 51 28.21 8.91 -9.80
N GLU A 52 28.32 10.14 -10.28
CA GLU A 52 28.33 11.34 -9.45
C GLU A 52 27.01 11.52 -8.68
N GLY A 53 27.06 11.44 -7.36
CA GLY A 53 25.88 11.59 -6.51
C GLY A 53 25.21 10.28 -6.11
N ALA A 54 25.70 9.11 -6.55
CA ALA A 54 25.15 7.80 -6.16
C ALA A 54 25.11 7.62 -4.63
N TRP A 55 26.18 8.00 -3.93
CA TRP A 55 26.24 7.95 -2.46
C TRP A 55 25.21 8.85 -1.78
N HIS A 56 24.97 10.03 -2.36
CA HIS A 56 23.97 10.96 -1.84
C HIS A 56 22.54 10.43 -2.08
N SER A 57 22.26 9.88 -3.27
CA SER A 57 21.00 9.21 -3.59
C SER A 57 20.71 8.04 -2.65
N ILE A 58 21.72 7.23 -2.32
CA ILE A 58 21.61 6.13 -1.34
C ILE A 58 21.28 6.68 0.05
N GLY A 59 22.00 7.72 0.50
CA GLY A 59 21.76 8.38 1.78
C GLY A 59 20.36 9.00 1.88
N LEU A 60 19.87 9.62 0.82
CA LEU A 60 18.51 10.18 0.73
C LEU A 60 17.46 9.07 0.82
N SER A 61 17.57 8.00 0.03
CA SER A 61 16.64 6.86 0.08
C SER A 61 16.58 6.21 1.46
N LEU A 62 17.74 6.02 2.10
CA LEU A 62 17.84 5.41 3.42
C LEU A 62 17.23 6.31 4.50
N SER A 63 17.62 7.59 4.51
CA SER A 63 17.14 8.54 5.50
C SER A 63 15.64 8.81 5.34
N SER A 64 15.14 8.94 4.11
CA SER A 64 13.73 9.18 3.84
C SER A 64 12.86 8.00 4.24
N ALA A 65 13.28 6.76 3.91
CA ALA A 65 12.52 5.56 4.24
C ALA A 65 12.46 5.28 5.75
N ILE A 66 13.59 5.45 6.45
CA ILE A 66 13.62 5.28 7.91
C ILE A 66 12.78 6.38 8.57
N ALA A 67 13.01 7.65 8.23
CA ALA A 67 12.30 8.77 8.84
C ALA A 67 10.79 8.68 8.61
N SER A 68 10.33 8.45 7.37
CA SER A 68 8.90 8.37 7.06
C SER A 68 8.21 7.25 7.83
N SER A 69 8.82 6.05 7.84
CA SER A 69 8.25 4.86 8.49
C SER A 69 8.12 5.02 10.00
N TYR A 70 9.16 5.54 10.66
CA TYR A 70 9.12 5.75 12.11
C TYR A 70 8.22 6.93 12.50
N ILE A 71 8.14 7.99 11.70
CA ILE A 71 7.16 9.06 11.89
C ILE A 71 5.74 8.50 11.75
N ALA A 72 5.46 7.70 10.71
CA ALA A 72 4.16 7.06 10.52
C ALA A 72 3.79 6.16 11.70
N CYS A 73 4.73 5.35 12.20
CA CYS A 73 4.55 4.51 13.38
C CYS A 73 4.24 5.35 14.63
N PHE A 74 4.98 6.44 14.84
CA PHE A 74 4.76 7.34 15.96
C PHE A 74 3.39 8.04 15.89
N LEU A 75 3.02 8.59 14.74
CA LEU A 75 1.70 9.21 14.52
C LEU A 75 0.57 8.19 14.72
N THR A 76 0.74 6.96 14.25
CA THR A 76 -0.19 5.86 14.47
C THR A 76 -0.36 5.59 15.97
N PHE A 77 0.73 5.50 16.72
CA PHE A 77 0.68 5.30 18.17
C PHE A 77 -0.02 6.46 18.89
N CYS A 78 0.28 7.72 18.53
CA CYS A 78 -0.40 8.91 19.06
C CYS A 78 -1.92 8.80 18.90
N ILE A 79 -2.37 8.44 17.70
CA ILE A 79 -3.80 8.29 17.38
C ILE A 79 -4.40 7.17 18.22
N LEU A 80 -3.78 5.99 18.28
CA LEU A 80 -4.27 4.85 19.05
C LEU A 80 -4.40 5.18 20.55
N GLN A 81 -3.34 5.74 21.15
CA GLN A 81 -3.33 6.11 22.57
C GLN A 81 -4.49 7.04 22.93
N ALA A 82 -4.75 8.05 22.11
CA ALA A 82 -5.75 9.08 22.38
C ALA A 82 -7.19 8.67 22.05
N SER A 83 -7.40 7.72 21.14
CA SER A 83 -8.71 7.44 20.55
C SER A 83 -9.27 6.05 20.87
N TRP A 84 -8.44 5.03 21.09
CA TRP A 84 -8.89 3.64 21.22
C TRP A 84 -9.90 3.44 22.36
N GLY A 85 -11.07 2.87 22.06
CA GLY A 85 -12.17 2.69 23.03
C GLY A 85 -13.05 3.92 23.28
N ASN A 86 -12.74 5.08 22.68
CA ASN A 86 -13.61 6.25 22.74
C ASN A 86 -14.64 6.22 21.58
N LYS A 87 -15.75 6.98 21.69
CA LYS A 87 -16.73 7.14 20.59
C LYS A 87 -16.08 7.65 19.28
N PHE A 88 -14.99 8.39 19.38
CA PHE A 88 -14.21 8.89 18.24
C PHE A 88 -13.53 7.76 17.45
N TRP A 89 -13.13 6.66 18.10
CA TRP A 89 -12.52 5.50 17.44
C TRP A 89 -13.42 4.95 16.33
N ARG A 90 -14.73 4.86 16.59
CA ARG A 90 -15.70 4.40 15.59
C ARG A 90 -15.72 5.30 14.34
N LYS A 91 -15.47 6.60 14.50
CA LYS A 91 -15.35 7.51 13.35
C LYS A 91 -14.07 7.22 12.57
N ILE A 92 -12.94 7.08 13.27
CA ILE A 92 -11.64 6.72 12.67
C ILE A 92 -11.80 5.45 11.83
N GLU A 93 -12.30 4.37 12.44
CA GLU A 93 -12.46 3.07 11.79
C GLU A 93 -13.30 3.15 10.51
N LEU A 94 -14.37 3.93 10.51
CA LEU A 94 -15.21 4.14 9.33
C LEU A 94 -14.53 4.97 8.24
N THR A 95 -13.66 5.93 8.60
CA THR A 95 -12.94 6.79 7.65
C THR A 95 -11.67 6.16 7.08
N LEU A 96 -11.08 5.15 7.74
CA LEU A 96 -9.87 4.48 7.27
C LEU A 96 -10.04 3.82 5.90
N SER A 97 -11.20 3.21 5.63
CA SER A 97 -11.47 2.53 4.36
C SER A 97 -11.44 3.50 3.16
N PRO A 98 -12.18 4.63 3.17
CA PRO A 98 -12.01 5.67 2.14
C PRO A 98 -10.60 6.23 2.00
N MET A 99 -9.88 6.42 3.11
CA MET A 99 -8.52 6.98 3.07
C MET A 99 -7.52 6.03 2.41
N LEU A 100 -7.69 4.71 2.61
CA LEU A 100 -6.88 3.68 1.96
C LEU A 100 -7.28 3.43 0.49
N ALA A 101 -8.50 3.81 0.12
CA ALA A 101 -8.98 3.65 -1.25
C ALA A 101 -8.31 4.65 -2.21
N ILE A 102 -7.85 5.80 -1.73
CA ILE A 102 -7.13 6.78 -2.57
C ILE A 102 -5.78 6.19 -2.96
N PRO A 103 -5.47 5.98 -4.26
CA PRO A 103 -4.16 5.50 -4.64
C PRO A 103 -3.07 6.47 -4.26
N HIS A 104 -1.91 5.92 -3.94
CA HIS A 104 -0.77 6.67 -3.46
C HIS A 104 -0.29 7.75 -4.46
N VAL A 105 -0.39 7.50 -5.78
CA VAL A 105 -0.10 8.50 -6.83
C VAL A 105 -1.07 9.67 -6.79
N ALA A 106 -2.37 9.42 -6.69
CA ALA A 106 -3.35 10.50 -6.59
C ALA A 106 -3.09 11.34 -5.33
N PHE A 107 -2.85 10.70 -4.18
CA PHE A 107 -2.49 11.42 -2.97
C PHE A 107 -1.22 12.27 -3.15
N ALA A 108 -0.19 11.75 -3.82
CA ALA A 108 1.04 12.48 -4.10
C ALA A 108 0.82 13.71 -5.02
N ILE A 109 0.05 13.56 -6.09
CA ILE A 109 -0.31 14.68 -7.00
C ILE A 109 -1.07 15.77 -6.23
N GLY A 110 -2.04 15.37 -5.40
CA GLY A 110 -2.82 16.29 -4.59
C GLY A 110 -1.98 17.03 -3.56
N PHE A 111 -1.07 16.31 -2.90
CA PHE A 111 -0.10 16.89 -1.99
C PHE A 111 0.80 17.89 -2.72
N ALA A 112 1.28 17.56 -3.92
CA ALA A 112 2.06 18.48 -4.75
C ALA A 112 1.26 19.74 -5.14
N PHE A 113 -0.03 19.63 -5.44
CA PHE A 113 -0.87 20.81 -5.72
C PHE A 113 -1.15 21.67 -4.49
N LEU A 114 -1.07 21.09 -3.29
CA LEU A 114 -1.23 21.84 -2.05
C LEU A 114 0.06 22.59 -1.69
N PHE A 115 1.22 21.93 -1.78
CA PHE A 115 2.50 22.42 -1.26
C PHE A 115 3.50 22.89 -2.33
N SER A 116 3.15 22.84 -3.62
CA SER A 116 3.99 23.43 -4.67
C SER A 116 4.08 24.96 -4.54
N PRO A 117 5.12 25.60 -5.12
CA PRO A 117 5.30 27.05 -5.04
C PRO A 117 4.10 27.89 -5.50
N THR A 118 3.31 27.36 -6.44
CA THR A 118 2.09 28.00 -6.95
C THR A 118 0.82 27.23 -6.57
N GLY A 119 0.92 26.40 -5.53
CA GLY A 119 -0.17 25.59 -4.98
C GLY A 119 -1.13 26.38 -4.09
N LEU A 120 -2.19 25.70 -3.63
CA LEU A 120 -3.21 26.33 -2.78
C LEU A 120 -2.64 26.77 -1.42
N GLY A 121 -1.73 25.98 -0.84
CA GLY A 121 -1.10 26.30 0.45
C GLY A 121 -0.29 27.58 0.39
N ALA A 122 0.56 27.73 -0.63
CA ALA A 122 1.32 28.95 -0.87
C ALA A 122 0.41 30.18 -1.06
N ARG A 123 -0.71 30.03 -1.77
CA ARG A 123 -1.72 31.10 -1.96
C ARG A 123 -2.42 31.49 -0.66
N ALA A 124 -2.82 30.51 0.15
CA ALA A 124 -3.44 30.75 1.45
C ALA A 124 -2.48 31.50 2.39
N VAL A 125 -1.22 31.11 2.41
CA VAL A 125 -0.18 31.76 3.23
C VAL A 125 0.10 33.18 2.77
N HIS A 126 0.19 33.42 1.45
CA HIS A 126 0.32 34.77 0.90
C HIS A 126 -0.86 35.68 1.30
N HIS A 127 -2.08 35.16 1.31
CA HIS A 127 -3.26 35.93 1.73
C HIS A 127 -3.34 36.15 3.25
N LEU A 128 -2.83 35.22 4.06
CA LEU A 128 -2.88 35.29 5.52
C LEU A 128 -1.74 36.11 6.14
N LEU A 129 -0.53 36.00 5.59
CA LEU A 129 0.69 36.61 6.15
C LEU A 129 1.22 37.81 5.33
N GLY A 130 0.56 38.17 4.22
CA GLY A 130 0.95 39.28 3.35
C GLY A 130 2.22 39.01 2.52
N GLU A 131 2.71 40.04 1.81
CA GLU A 131 3.89 39.97 0.91
C GLU A 131 5.21 39.63 1.62
N SER A 132 5.27 39.75 2.96
CA SER A 132 6.47 39.49 3.77
C SER A 132 6.75 38.02 4.03
N ALA A 133 5.76 37.13 3.86
CA ALA A 133 6.00 35.69 3.89
C ALA A 133 6.54 35.28 2.53
N THR A 134 7.86 35.22 2.39
CA THR A 134 8.50 34.69 1.19
C THR A 134 7.86 33.34 0.87
N SER A 135 7.19 33.27 -0.27
CA SER A 135 6.57 32.06 -0.83
C SER A 135 7.55 30.88 -0.90
N SER A 136 8.85 31.14 -0.76
CA SER A 136 9.95 30.20 -0.59
C SER A 136 9.72 29.15 0.52
N GLU A 137 9.37 29.51 1.75
CA GLU A 137 9.50 28.55 2.88
C GLU A 137 8.54 27.35 2.82
N LEU A 138 7.30 27.56 2.37
CA LEU A 138 6.30 26.47 2.19
C LEU A 138 6.39 25.78 0.83
N ALA A 139 6.92 26.48 -0.18
CA ALA A 139 7.17 25.93 -1.51
C ALA A 139 8.30 24.88 -1.54
N LEU A 140 9.12 24.84 -0.48
CA LEU A 140 10.24 23.92 -0.30
C LEU A 140 9.82 22.49 0.04
N LEU A 141 8.53 22.14 0.09
CA LEU A 141 8.10 20.76 0.37
C LEU A 141 7.92 19.90 -0.90
N VAL A 142 8.05 20.45 -2.10
CA VAL A 142 7.96 19.67 -3.35
C VAL A 142 9.29 19.77 -4.08
N LYS A 143 9.87 18.62 -4.44
CA LYS A 143 11.19 18.48 -5.06
C LYS A 143 12.31 19.09 -4.21
N ASP A 144 12.22 18.89 -2.91
CA ASP A 144 13.14 19.45 -1.93
C ASP A 144 14.46 18.66 -1.90
N PRO A 145 15.63 19.32 -1.83
CA PRO A 145 16.92 18.62 -1.87
C PRO A 145 17.14 17.60 -0.74
N TYR A 146 16.48 17.79 0.41
CA TYR A 146 16.65 16.98 1.61
C TYR A 146 15.58 15.88 1.78
N ALA A 147 14.66 15.74 0.82
CA ALA A 147 13.54 14.81 0.85
C ALA A 147 12.55 14.97 2.03
N PHE A 148 12.48 16.13 2.70
CA PHE A 148 11.49 16.44 3.74
C PHE A 148 10.05 16.31 3.24
N GLY A 149 9.78 16.79 2.02
CA GLY A 149 8.48 16.68 1.38
C GLY A 149 8.05 15.24 1.18
N LEU A 150 8.98 14.44 0.67
CA LEU A 150 8.81 13.01 0.47
C LEU A 150 8.59 12.29 1.81
N ILE A 151 9.37 12.62 2.85
CA ILE A 151 9.23 12.03 4.19
C ILE A 151 7.83 12.27 4.76
N ILE A 152 7.36 13.53 4.74
CA ILE A 152 6.05 13.90 5.29
C ILE A 152 4.94 13.20 4.49
N MET A 153 5.00 13.25 3.16
CA MET A 153 3.98 12.63 2.33
C MET A 153 3.93 11.11 2.54
N LEU A 154 5.07 10.42 2.54
CA LEU A 154 5.16 8.98 2.79
C LEU A 154 4.59 8.64 4.17
N ALA A 155 4.96 9.42 5.20
CA ALA A 155 4.46 9.20 6.55
C ALA A 155 2.93 9.35 6.64
N LEU A 156 2.38 10.42 6.04
CA LEU A 156 0.94 10.67 6.04
C LEU A 156 0.15 9.55 5.34
N LYS A 157 0.63 9.04 4.20
CA LYS A 157 -0.05 7.93 3.50
C LYS A 157 0.06 6.58 4.23
N GLU A 158 1.09 6.38 5.04
CA GLU A 158 1.35 5.11 5.74
C GLU A 158 0.53 4.98 7.02
N VAL A 159 0.17 6.09 7.66
CA VAL A 159 -0.63 6.10 8.91
C VAL A 159 -1.97 5.34 8.76
N PRO A 160 -2.81 5.57 7.73
CA PRO A 160 -4.06 4.80 7.55
C PRO A 160 -3.83 3.29 7.47
N PHE A 161 -2.76 2.86 6.80
CA PHE A 161 -2.42 1.43 6.67
C PHE A 161 -1.99 0.84 8.01
N LEU A 162 -1.09 1.53 8.73
CA LEU A 162 -0.63 1.09 10.05
C LEU A 162 -1.76 1.10 11.08
N LEU A 163 -2.70 2.05 11.01
CA LEU A 163 -3.90 2.07 11.85
C LEU A 163 -4.80 0.86 11.58
N LEU A 164 -5.04 0.52 10.31
CA LEU A 164 -5.84 -0.65 9.93
C LEU A 164 -5.21 -1.95 10.47
N MET A 165 -3.90 -2.12 10.27
CA MET A 165 -3.18 -3.30 10.79
C MET A 165 -3.19 -3.34 12.32
N SER A 166 -3.14 -2.17 12.98
CA SER A 166 -3.20 -2.05 14.43
C SER A 166 -4.52 -2.51 15.03
N ILE A 167 -5.65 -2.45 14.31
CA ILE A 167 -6.94 -2.97 14.77
C ILE A 167 -6.81 -4.46 15.11
N SER A 168 -6.32 -5.24 14.15
CA SER A 168 -6.14 -6.68 14.29
C SER A 168 -5.14 -7.01 15.39
N ILE A 169 -4.06 -6.23 15.51
CA ILE A 169 -3.03 -6.41 16.53
C ILE A 169 -3.59 -6.15 17.93
N LEU A 170 -4.31 -5.05 18.14
CA LEU A 170 -4.84 -4.66 19.44
C LEU A 170 -5.96 -5.60 19.90
N GLN A 171 -6.76 -6.14 18.98
CA GLN A 171 -7.73 -7.22 19.30
C GLN A 171 -7.03 -8.49 19.83
N GLN A 172 -5.84 -8.82 19.32
CA GLN A 172 -5.06 -9.97 19.82
C GLN A 172 -4.33 -9.71 21.15
N ILE A 173 -4.13 -8.45 21.55
CA ILE A 173 -3.43 -8.08 22.80
C ILE A 173 -4.41 -8.04 23.98
N ASP A 174 -5.73 -8.05 23.74
CA ASP A 174 -6.78 -7.90 24.77
C ASP A 174 -6.55 -6.63 25.63
N VAL A 175 -6.58 -5.48 24.95
CA VAL A 175 -6.35 -4.16 25.55
C VAL A 175 -7.28 -3.88 26.73
N GLU A 176 -8.52 -4.38 26.69
CA GLU A 176 -9.49 -4.16 27.75
C GLU A 176 -9.06 -4.84 29.05
N ARG A 177 -8.62 -6.11 28.98
CA ARG A 177 -8.10 -6.83 30.15
C ARG A 177 -6.86 -6.15 30.72
N ILE A 178 -5.90 -5.79 29.86
CA ILE A 178 -4.67 -5.08 30.31
C ILE A 178 -5.02 -3.77 30.99
N THR A 179 -5.96 -3.00 30.43
CA THR A 179 -6.36 -1.72 30.99
C THR A 179 -7.00 -1.87 32.37
N LYS A 180 -7.87 -2.87 32.57
CA LYS A 180 -8.50 -3.12 33.88
C LYS A 180 -7.47 -3.52 34.96
N VAL A 181 -6.56 -4.43 34.63
CA VAL A 181 -5.50 -4.88 35.55
C VAL A 181 -4.56 -3.72 35.89
N SER A 182 -4.06 -3.00 34.89
CA SER A 182 -3.13 -1.90 35.15
C SER A 182 -3.81 -0.71 35.86
N ALA A 183 -5.10 -0.45 35.61
CA ALA A 183 -5.86 0.56 36.34
C ALA A 183 -6.01 0.19 37.83
N SER A 184 -6.22 -1.09 38.17
CA SER A 184 -6.25 -1.54 39.58
C SER A 184 -4.92 -1.37 40.31
N LEU A 185 -3.80 -1.31 39.57
CA LEU A 185 -2.47 -1.00 40.10
C LEU A 185 -2.19 0.51 40.18
N GLY A 186 -3.16 1.36 39.88
CA GLY A 186 -3.06 2.82 39.99
C GLY A 186 -2.43 3.52 38.77
N TYR A 187 -2.27 2.84 37.64
CA TYR A 187 -1.74 3.46 36.42
C TYR A 187 -2.82 4.28 35.69
N SER A 188 -2.44 5.48 35.23
CA SER A 188 -3.27 6.32 34.36
C SER A 188 -3.30 5.75 32.93
N ARG A 189 -4.34 6.10 32.15
CA ARG A 189 -4.48 5.64 30.76
C ARG A 189 -3.22 5.87 29.92
N ALA A 190 -2.58 7.05 30.04
CA ALA A 190 -1.36 7.36 29.31
C ALA A 190 -0.21 6.39 29.65
N GLN A 191 -0.05 6.10 30.95
CA GLN A 191 0.99 5.22 31.46
C GLN A 191 0.76 3.77 31.00
N ILE A 192 -0.49 3.30 31.04
CA ILE A 192 -0.87 1.95 30.56
C ILE A 192 -0.46 1.78 29.11
N TRP A 193 -0.74 2.79 28.27
CA TRP A 193 -0.43 2.74 26.85
C TRP A 193 1.09 2.72 26.59
N TRP A 194 1.85 3.58 27.26
CA TRP A 194 3.30 3.62 27.07
C TRP A 194 4.03 2.39 27.61
N LYS A 195 3.56 1.78 28.71
CA LYS A 195 4.32 0.73 29.40
C LYS A 195 3.84 -0.67 29.11
N CYS A 196 2.53 -0.88 29.09
CA CYS A 196 1.96 -2.21 28.92
C CYS A 196 1.63 -2.50 27.45
N ILE A 197 1.04 -1.52 26.74
CA ILE A 197 0.52 -1.74 25.39
C ILE A 197 1.60 -1.50 24.32
N PHE A 198 2.34 -0.38 24.38
CA PHE A 198 3.31 -0.01 23.35
C PHE A 198 4.34 -1.12 23.07
N PRO A 199 5.01 -1.75 24.06
CA PRO A 199 5.99 -2.80 23.77
C PRO A 199 5.38 -4.01 23.03
N GLN A 200 4.18 -4.43 23.44
CA GLN A 200 3.47 -5.56 22.83
C GLN A 200 2.96 -5.21 21.43
N TRP A 201 2.39 -4.01 21.27
CA TRP A 201 1.91 -3.50 19.99
C TRP A 201 3.06 -3.36 19.00
N PHE A 202 4.18 -2.74 19.40
CA PHE A 202 5.34 -2.51 18.56
C PHE A 202 5.97 -3.83 18.08
N THR A 203 6.07 -4.84 18.96
CA THR A 203 6.56 -6.18 18.59
C THR A 203 5.66 -6.85 17.55
N LYS A 204 4.33 -6.70 17.69
CA LYS A 204 3.36 -7.28 16.75
C LYS A 204 3.22 -6.47 15.45
N LEU A 205 3.58 -5.18 15.47
CA LEU A 205 3.60 -4.30 14.29
C LEU A 205 4.79 -4.58 13.36
N ARG A 206 5.74 -5.44 13.75
CA ARG A 206 6.94 -5.76 12.97
C ARG A 206 6.67 -6.01 11.50
N PHE A 207 5.78 -6.95 11.15
CA PHE A 207 5.57 -7.31 9.75
C PHE A 207 4.99 -6.16 8.90
N PRO A 208 3.93 -5.45 9.33
CA PRO A 208 3.50 -4.23 8.68
C PRO A 208 4.62 -3.18 8.52
N MET A 209 5.43 -2.98 9.56
CA MET A 209 6.52 -2.00 9.56
C MET A 209 7.61 -2.36 8.55
N LEU A 210 8.00 -3.64 8.45
CA LEU A 210 8.98 -4.11 7.47
C LEU A 210 8.48 -3.94 6.04
N ALA A 211 7.19 -4.19 5.79
CA ALA A 211 6.60 -3.96 4.47
C ALA A 211 6.59 -2.48 4.09
N VAL A 212 6.28 -1.60 5.04
CA VAL A 212 6.34 -0.14 4.82
C VAL A 212 7.77 0.29 4.49
N LEU A 213 8.75 -0.10 5.32
CA LEU A 213 10.16 0.23 5.09
C LEU A 213 10.69 -0.25 3.72
N ALA A 214 10.36 -1.48 3.34
CA ALA A 214 10.74 -2.05 2.05
C ALA A 214 10.14 -1.27 0.87
N TYR A 215 8.86 -0.88 0.97
CA TYR A 215 8.20 -0.04 -0.01
C TYR A 215 8.84 1.35 -0.07
N SER A 216 9.07 2.02 1.07
CA SER A 216 9.56 3.40 1.12
C SER A 216 10.98 3.56 0.57
N VAL A 217 11.84 2.53 0.66
CA VAL A 217 13.19 2.61 0.03
C VAL A 217 13.14 2.44 -1.48
N SER A 218 12.20 1.64 -1.98
CA SER A 218 12.08 1.28 -3.41
C SER A 218 11.01 2.11 -4.14
N VAL A 219 10.51 3.17 -3.52
CA VAL A 219 9.42 3.97 -4.09
C VAL A 219 9.94 4.84 -5.24
N VAL A 220 9.31 4.70 -6.41
CA VAL A 220 9.68 5.43 -7.64
C VAL A 220 8.59 6.42 -8.02
N ASP A 221 7.36 5.96 -8.12
CA ASP A 221 6.17 6.73 -8.50
C ASP A 221 6.00 8.02 -7.69
N ILE A 222 5.97 7.93 -6.36
CA ILE A 222 5.84 9.09 -5.47
C ILE A 222 7.09 9.97 -5.52
N ALA A 223 8.28 9.34 -5.60
CA ALA A 223 9.54 10.05 -5.61
C ALA A 223 9.73 10.87 -6.90
N LEU A 224 9.20 10.42 -8.04
CA LEU A 224 9.17 11.21 -9.28
C LEU A 224 8.30 12.47 -9.16
N ILE A 225 7.24 12.42 -8.34
CA ILE A 225 6.29 13.53 -8.19
C ILE A 225 6.79 14.56 -7.17
N ILE A 226 7.23 14.10 -5.99
CA ILE A 226 7.53 14.97 -4.83
C ILE A 226 9.02 14.95 -4.46
N GLY A 227 9.73 13.86 -4.77
CA GLY A 227 11.10 13.65 -4.31
C GLY A 227 12.12 14.59 -4.96
N PRO A 228 13.34 14.66 -4.38
CA PRO A 228 14.44 15.45 -4.93
C PRO A 228 14.75 15.02 -6.37
N THR A 229 15.22 15.96 -7.19
CA THR A 229 15.67 15.68 -8.56
C THR A 229 17.18 15.70 -8.74
N ASN A 230 17.92 16.41 -7.86
CA ASN A 230 19.36 16.63 -7.99
C ASN A 230 20.08 16.47 -6.63
N PRO A 231 20.62 15.28 -6.33
CA PRO A 231 20.39 14.00 -7.02
C PRO A 231 19.08 13.35 -6.55
N PRO A 232 18.44 12.49 -7.37
CA PRO A 232 17.18 11.86 -7.00
C PRO A 232 17.37 10.74 -5.97
N THR A 233 16.26 10.17 -5.46
CA THR A 233 16.35 8.96 -4.64
C THR A 233 16.99 7.81 -5.43
N PHE A 234 17.69 6.91 -4.76
CA PHE A 234 18.42 5.83 -5.43
C PHE A 234 17.50 4.92 -6.27
N ALA A 235 16.28 4.65 -5.83
CA ALA A 235 15.31 3.90 -6.62
C ALA A 235 14.95 4.62 -7.94
N VAL A 236 14.77 5.95 -7.91
CA VAL A 236 14.52 6.75 -9.11
C VAL A 236 15.75 6.80 -10.02
N LEU A 237 16.94 6.89 -9.45
CA LEU A 237 18.20 6.85 -10.21
C LEU A 237 18.40 5.53 -10.96
N VAL A 238 18.18 4.41 -10.27
CA VAL A 238 18.22 3.07 -10.87
C VAL A 238 17.15 2.93 -11.97
N TRP A 239 15.96 3.47 -11.74
CA TRP A 239 14.90 3.53 -12.75
C TRP A 239 15.32 4.35 -13.99
N GLN A 240 15.99 5.49 -13.81
CA GLN A 240 16.50 6.29 -14.93
C GLN A 240 17.54 5.50 -15.75
N TRP A 241 18.45 4.79 -15.09
CA TRP A 241 19.43 3.94 -15.78
C TRP A 241 18.79 2.79 -16.55
N PHE A 242 17.64 2.28 -16.12
CA PHE A 242 16.91 1.27 -16.88
C PHE A 242 16.24 1.80 -18.15
N ASN A 243 15.89 3.09 -18.19
CA ASN A 243 15.29 3.71 -19.37
C ASN A 243 16.33 4.38 -20.27
N ASP A 244 17.61 4.21 -19.97
CA ASP A 244 18.70 4.70 -20.80
C ASP A 244 18.68 3.95 -22.14
N PRO A 245 18.71 4.63 -23.31
CA PRO A 245 18.66 3.97 -24.62
C PRO A 245 19.87 3.06 -24.90
N ASP A 246 21.00 3.27 -24.22
CA ASP A 246 22.20 2.47 -24.41
C ASP A 246 22.13 1.15 -23.64
N LEU A 247 21.96 0.05 -24.38
CA LEU A 247 21.87 -1.31 -23.84
C LEU A 247 23.16 -1.75 -23.14
N ASN A 248 24.31 -1.13 -23.43
CA ASN A 248 25.58 -1.43 -22.75
C ASN A 248 25.58 -0.96 -21.29
N LEU A 249 24.67 -0.06 -20.91
CA LEU A 249 24.51 0.44 -19.54
C LEU A 249 23.51 -0.40 -18.72
N LEU A 250 22.85 -1.40 -19.33
CA LEU A 250 21.94 -2.29 -18.60
C LEU A 250 22.61 -3.03 -17.43
N PRO A 251 23.87 -3.52 -17.52
CA PRO A 251 24.56 -4.10 -16.37
C PRO A 251 24.72 -3.12 -15.19
N ARG A 252 24.89 -1.80 -15.45
CA ARG A 252 24.90 -0.76 -14.40
C ARG A 252 23.56 -0.70 -13.69
N ALA A 253 22.47 -0.66 -14.45
CA ALA A 253 21.12 -0.61 -13.91
C ALA A 253 20.79 -1.89 -13.10
N ALA A 254 21.17 -3.05 -13.62
CA ALA A 254 21.04 -4.35 -12.94
C ALA A 254 21.83 -4.40 -11.63
N ALA A 255 23.08 -3.95 -11.63
CA ALA A 255 23.90 -3.83 -10.42
C ALA A 255 23.25 -2.87 -9.40
N GLY A 256 22.71 -1.73 -9.88
CA GLY A 256 21.95 -0.79 -9.07
C GLY A 256 20.71 -1.44 -8.42
N ALA A 257 20.00 -2.31 -9.13
CA ALA A 257 18.87 -3.06 -8.59
C ALA A 257 19.29 -4.06 -7.50
N ILE A 258 20.49 -4.65 -7.57
CA ILE A 258 21.04 -5.49 -6.48
C ILE A 258 21.45 -4.65 -5.29
N VAL A 259 22.08 -3.50 -5.52
CA VAL A 259 22.39 -2.55 -4.45
C VAL A 259 21.10 -2.14 -3.74
N LEU A 260 20.02 -1.85 -4.47
CA LEU A 260 18.71 -1.52 -3.90
C LEU A 260 18.14 -2.68 -3.05
N PHE A 261 18.26 -3.92 -3.52
CA PHE A 261 17.91 -5.12 -2.74
C PHE A 261 18.73 -5.24 -1.45
N GLY A 262 20.04 -4.98 -1.53
CA GLY A 262 20.94 -4.93 -0.38
C GLY A 262 20.55 -3.84 0.62
N LEU A 263 20.20 -2.65 0.14
CA LEU A 263 19.74 -1.53 0.96
C LEU A 263 18.42 -1.85 1.68
N ALA A 264 17.45 -2.45 0.99
CA ALA A 264 16.20 -2.87 1.61
C ALA A 264 16.44 -3.92 2.71
N SER A 265 17.32 -4.89 2.44
CA SER A 265 17.72 -5.91 3.42
C SER A 265 18.43 -5.30 4.63
N LEU A 266 19.32 -4.33 4.40
CA LEU A 266 20.02 -3.57 5.44
C LEU A 266 19.03 -2.81 6.33
N ILE A 267 18.03 -2.12 5.75
CA ILE A 267 17.00 -1.41 6.52
C ILE A 267 16.16 -2.35 7.35
N ILE A 268 15.77 -3.50 6.80
CA ILE A 268 15.02 -4.52 7.55
C ILE A 268 15.84 -5.00 8.76
N ALA A 269 17.14 -5.24 8.56
CA ALA A 269 18.05 -5.62 9.65
C ALA A 269 18.21 -4.50 10.70
N LEU A 270 18.37 -3.24 10.26
CA LEU A 270 18.43 -2.07 11.14
C LEU A 270 17.14 -1.89 11.93
N ALA A 271 15.98 -2.05 11.29
CA ALA A 271 14.69 -1.94 11.96
C ALA A 271 14.51 -3.02 13.03
N ARG A 272 14.97 -4.25 12.76
CA ARG A 272 15.04 -5.33 13.76
C ARG A 272 15.98 -4.94 14.90
N LEU A 273 17.14 -4.37 14.59
CA LEU A 273 18.10 -3.94 15.62
C LEU A 273 17.51 -2.85 16.51
N ILE A 274 16.85 -1.84 15.91
CA ILE A 274 16.15 -0.76 16.62
C ILE A 274 15.05 -1.35 17.52
N GLU A 275 14.22 -2.26 16.98
CA GLU A 275 13.19 -2.93 17.76
C GLU A 275 13.78 -3.65 18.98
N TRP A 276 14.85 -4.42 18.75
CA TRP A 276 15.54 -5.14 19.82
C TRP A 276 16.18 -4.19 20.84
N ALA A 277 16.79 -3.09 20.40
CA ALA A 277 17.41 -2.11 21.29
C ALA A 277 16.36 -1.41 22.18
N ILE A 278 15.27 -0.92 21.58
CA ILE A 278 14.13 -0.30 22.28
C ILE A 278 13.55 -1.28 23.30
N LEU A 279 13.30 -2.52 22.88
CA LEU A 279 12.62 -3.50 23.71
C LEU A 279 13.52 -4.24 24.70
N LYS A 280 14.86 -4.25 24.56
CA LYS A 280 15.77 -4.96 25.47
C LYS A 280 16.60 -4.01 26.34
N TYR A 281 17.12 -2.93 25.77
CA TYR A 281 18.04 -2.01 26.46
C TYR A 281 17.28 -0.87 27.14
N PHE A 282 16.32 -0.26 26.44
CA PHE A 282 15.55 0.87 26.97
C PHE A 282 14.38 0.47 27.88
N ARG A 283 14.39 -0.75 28.46
CA ARG A 283 13.31 -1.25 29.33
C ARG A 283 13.13 -0.45 30.61
N THR A 284 14.10 0.36 31.02
CA THR A 284 14.05 1.13 32.27
C THR A 284 12.79 2.01 32.34
N TRP A 285 12.28 2.51 31.20
CA TRP A 285 11.03 3.28 31.19
C TRP A 285 9.81 2.42 31.60
N GLN A 286 9.81 1.12 31.30
CA GLN A 286 8.74 0.18 31.66
C GLN A 286 8.67 -0.02 33.18
N TYR A 287 9.82 0.02 33.85
CA TYR A 287 9.94 -0.13 35.31
C TYR A 287 9.92 1.21 36.08
N SER A 288 10.23 2.32 35.42
CA SER A 288 10.20 3.67 36.03
C SER A 288 8.78 4.03 36.50
N GLY A 289 8.63 4.89 37.51
CA GLY A 289 7.36 5.25 38.17
C GLY A 289 6.32 6.01 37.32
N ARG A 290 5.49 6.87 37.93
CA ARG A 290 4.25 7.48 37.38
C ARG A 290 4.35 8.38 36.11
N THR A 291 5.35 8.25 35.25
CA THR A 291 5.45 9.07 34.03
C THR A 291 4.66 8.45 32.87
N GLY A 292 3.83 9.26 32.22
CA GLY A 292 3.08 8.90 31.02
C GLY A 292 2.54 10.14 30.35
N ILE A 293 2.99 10.39 29.12
CA ILE A 293 2.64 11.60 28.36
C ILE A 293 1.36 11.34 27.56
N ASN A 294 0.40 12.24 27.66
CA ASN A 294 -0.78 12.26 26.80
C ASN A 294 -0.42 12.90 25.46
N LEU A 295 -0.56 12.16 24.38
CA LEU A 295 -0.28 12.65 23.04
C LEU A 295 -1.56 13.22 22.40
N PRO A 296 -1.44 14.26 21.55
CA PRO A 296 -2.58 14.91 20.91
C PRO A 296 -3.12 14.11 19.71
N GLY A 297 -3.35 12.79 19.86
CA GLY A 297 -3.70 11.91 18.74
C GLY A 297 -5.01 12.25 18.01
N LYS A 298 -5.97 12.89 18.69
CA LYS A 298 -7.24 13.32 18.05
C LYS A 298 -7.03 14.45 17.05
N THR A 299 -6.17 15.42 17.38
CA THR A 299 -5.87 16.54 16.48
C THR A 299 -5.01 16.06 15.32
N VAL A 300 -4.03 15.17 15.58
CA VAL A 300 -3.23 14.52 14.54
C VAL A 300 -4.13 13.80 13.53
N PHE A 301 -5.08 12.98 13.99
CA PHE A 301 -6.01 12.31 13.08
C PHE A 301 -6.90 13.30 12.32
N ALA A 302 -7.41 14.33 13.00
CA ALA A 302 -8.26 15.34 12.37
C ALA A 302 -7.52 16.09 11.25
N VAL A 303 -6.25 16.46 11.46
CA VAL A 303 -5.41 17.11 10.44
C VAL A 303 -5.16 16.17 9.27
N LEU A 304 -4.80 14.91 9.53
CA LEU A 304 -4.56 13.91 8.50
C LEU A 304 -5.81 13.62 7.65
N ALA A 305 -6.97 13.48 8.30
CA ALA A 305 -8.25 13.30 7.63
C ALA A 305 -8.65 14.55 6.83
N ALA A 306 -8.44 15.75 7.38
CA ALA A 306 -8.73 17.01 6.69
C ALA A 306 -7.85 17.20 5.46
N LEU A 307 -6.55 16.91 5.56
CA LEU A 307 -5.60 17.00 4.44
C LEU A 307 -5.98 16.03 3.32
N SER A 308 -6.30 14.78 3.68
CA SER A 308 -6.73 13.76 2.71
C SER A 308 -8.06 14.12 2.04
N LEU A 309 -8.99 14.70 2.80
CA LEU A 309 -10.27 15.16 2.28
C LEU A 309 -10.13 16.39 1.38
N LEU A 310 -9.19 17.29 1.67
CA LEU A 310 -8.96 18.53 0.92
C LEU A 310 -8.31 18.29 -0.45
N ILE A 311 -7.55 17.20 -0.60
CA ILE A 311 -6.89 16.84 -1.86
C ILE A 311 -7.91 16.61 -3.00
N ILE A 312 -9.02 15.92 -2.74
CA ILE A 312 -10.03 15.58 -3.75
C ILE A 312 -10.69 16.83 -4.38
N PRO A 313 -11.29 17.77 -3.61
CA PRO A 313 -11.87 18.97 -4.18
C PRO A 313 -10.81 19.88 -4.81
N LEU A 314 -9.58 19.90 -4.29
CA LEU A 314 -8.49 20.67 -4.88
C LEU A 314 -8.18 20.18 -6.31
N MET A 315 -8.10 18.86 -6.52
CA MET A 315 -7.96 18.29 -7.85
C MET A 315 -9.15 18.64 -8.75
N GLY A 316 -10.38 18.57 -8.21
CA GLY A 316 -11.59 18.97 -8.92
C GLY A 316 -11.51 20.39 -9.45
N ILE A 317 -11.10 21.35 -8.60
CA ILE A 317 -10.94 22.75 -8.98
C ILE A 317 -9.84 22.91 -10.04
N TRP A 318 -8.68 22.27 -9.86
CA TRP A 318 -7.59 22.32 -10.85
C TRP A 318 -7.99 21.75 -12.21
N SER A 319 -8.83 20.71 -12.25
CA SER A 319 -9.26 20.09 -13.52
C SER A 319 -10.08 21.01 -14.42
N VAL A 320 -10.78 21.99 -13.85
CA VAL A 320 -11.67 22.93 -14.58
C VAL A 320 -11.06 24.34 -14.67
N ALA A 321 -9.96 24.62 -13.96
CA ALA A 321 -9.39 25.96 -13.86
C ALA A 321 -8.69 26.42 -15.15
N GLN A 322 -9.32 27.25 -15.99
CA GLN A 322 -8.73 27.74 -17.25
C GLN A 322 -7.71 28.85 -17.05
N ARG A 323 -7.93 29.76 -16.09
CA ARG A 323 -6.96 30.81 -15.74
C ARG A 323 -6.91 30.90 -14.22
N TRP A 324 -5.77 30.55 -13.65
CA TRP A 324 -5.55 30.61 -12.21
C TRP A 324 -4.17 31.19 -11.94
N ARG A 325 -4.09 32.52 -11.92
CA ARG A 325 -2.85 33.25 -11.66
C ARG A 325 -2.58 33.27 -10.16
N PHE A 326 -1.32 33.21 -9.76
CA PHE A 326 -0.93 33.53 -8.39
C PHE A 326 -1.05 35.06 -8.19
N PRO A 327 -1.59 35.58 -7.07
CA PRO A 327 -1.89 34.90 -5.79
C PRO A 327 -3.37 34.51 -5.57
N ASP A 328 -4.25 34.62 -6.59
CA ASP A 328 -5.69 34.40 -6.43
C ASP A 328 -6.03 33.02 -5.81
N LEU A 329 -6.88 33.01 -4.77
CA LEU A 329 -7.31 31.78 -4.09
C LEU A 329 -8.22 30.90 -4.94
N LEU A 330 -9.01 31.50 -5.83
CA LEU A 330 -9.91 30.79 -6.73
C LEU A 330 -9.56 31.09 -8.19
N PRO A 331 -9.81 30.15 -9.12
CA PRO A 331 -9.66 30.39 -10.54
C PRO A 331 -10.50 31.58 -11.01
N SER A 332 -9.91 32.43 -11.84
CA SER A 332 -10.58 33.60 -12.43
C SER A 332 -11.53 33.18 -13.57
N ARG A 333 -11.25 32.05 -14.24
CA ARG A 333 -12.12 31.45 -15.27
C ARG A 333 -12.10 29.94 -15.19
N TYR A 334 -13.27 29.34 -15.38
CA TYR A 334 -13.50 27.89 -15.43
C TYR A 334 -13.80 27.47 -16.89
N SER A 335 -13.29 26.32 -17.31
CA SER A 335 -13.56 25.75 -18.65
C SER A 335 -13.52 24.23 -18.62
N MET A 336 -14.47 23.61 -19.33
CA MET A 336 -14.52 22.16 -19.55
C MET A 336 -13.69 21.70 -20.75
N ARG A 337 -13.00 22.61 -21.45
CA ARG A 337 -12.21 22.30 -22.66
C ARG A 337 -11.19 21.19 -22.45
N PHE A 338 -10.54 21.13 -21.29
CA PHE A 338 -9.55 20.10 -21.00
C PHE A 338 -10.20 18.71 -20.86
N TRP A 339 -11.41 18.64 -20.32
CA TRP A 339 -12.18 17.41 -20.25
C TRP A 339 -12.62 16.93 -21.64
N GLU A 340 -13.08 17.85 -22.49
CA GLU A 340 -13.48 17.54 -23.86
C GLU A 340 -12.30 17.06 -24.71
N PHE A 341 -11.14 17.71 -24.58
CA PHE A 341 -9.94 17.35 -25.34
C PHE A 341 -9.34 16.00 -24.90
N GLU A 342 -9.33 15.71 -23.60
CA GLU A 342 -8.72 14.49 -23.04
C GLU A 342 -9.68 13.30 -22.93
N TRP A 343 -10.97 13.47 -23.26
CA TRP A 343 -11.99 12.44 -23.03
C TRP A 343 -11.66 11.10 -23.69
N ASP A 344 -11.24 11.12 -24.95
CA ASP A 344 -10.92 9.91 -25.72
C ASP A 344 -9.67 9.21 -25.16
N GLY A 345 -8.63 10.00 -24.81
CA GLY A 345 -7.41 9.49 -24.18
C GLY A 345 -7.69 8.86 -22.82
N ILE A 346 -8.46 9.54 -21.97
CA ILE A 346 -8.84 9.04 -20.65
C ILE A 346 -9.71 7.80 -20.74
N MET A 347 -10.70 7.74 -21.64
CA MET A 347 -11.57 6.58 -21.74
C MET A 347 -10.78 5.32 -22.14
N SER A 348 -9.81 5.46 -23.05
CA SER A 348 -8.93 4.35 -23.44
C SER A 348 -8.06 3.86 -22.27
N THR A 349 -7.45 4.78 -21.52
CA THR A 349 -6.57 4.46 -20.38
C THR A 349 -7.35 3.91 -19.19
N VAL A 350 -8.55 4.43 -18.92
CA VAL A 350 -9.50 3.88 -17.95
C VAL A 350 -9.93 2.47 -18.35
N GLY A 351 -10.27 2.26 -19.62
CA GLY A 351 -10.62 0.94 -20.15
C GLY A 351 -9.50 -0.09 -19.96
N GLN A 352 -8.27 0.26 -20.37
CA GLN A 352 -7.10 -0.61 -20.18
C GLN A 352 -6.82 -0.90 -18.69
N SER A 353 -6.90 0.12 -17.83
CA SER A 353 -6.68 -0.03 -16.39
C SER A 353 -7.72 -0.94 -15.72
N LEU A 354 -8.99 -0.80 -16.11
CA LEU A 354 -10.07 -1.64 -15.62
C LEU A 354 -9.94 -3.08 -16.13
N TRP A 355 -9.59 -3.27 -17.39
CA TRP A 355 -9.39 -4.59 -17.98
C TRP A 355 -8.30 -5.37 -17.23
N ILE A 356 -7.12 -4.77 -17.08
CA ILE A 356 -5.99 -5.37 -16.34
C ILE A 356 -6.38 -5.57 -14.88
N GLY A 357 -6.98 -4.56 -14.24
CA GLY A 357 -7.38 -4.59 -12.83
C GLY A 357 -8.39 -5.69 -12.49
N LEU A 358 -9.42 -5.85 -13.32
CA LEU A 358 -10.46 -6.86 -13.11
C LEU A 358 -9.90 -8.27 -13.28
N ILE A 359 -9.08 -8.52 -14.30
CA ILE A 359 -8.48 -9.84 -14.53
C ILE A 359 -7.51 -10.16 -13.40
N ALA A 360 -6.56 -9.26 -13.11
CA ALA A 360 -5.54 -9.49 -12.11
C ALA A 360 -6.14 -9.71 -10.71
N ALA A 361 -7.11 -8.88 -10.31
CA ALA A 361 -7.78 -9.03 -9.01
C ALA A 361 -8.60 -10.32 -8.91
N SER A 362 -9.28 -10.71 -9.99
CA SER A 362 -10.09 -11.95 -10.02
C SER A 362 -9.20 -13.18 -9.95
N VAL A 363 -8.09 -13.21 -10.71
CA VAL A 363 -7.11 -14.30 -10.64
C VAL A 363 -6.46 -14.36 -9.26
N ALA A 364 -6.00 -13.22 -8.72
CA ALA A 364 -5.43 -13.15 -7.38
C ALA A 364 -6.41 -13.64 -6.29
N LEU A 365 -7.68 -13.27 -6.40
CA LEU A 365 -8.74 -13.74 -5.50
C LEU A 365 -8.94 -15.26 -5.59
N LEU A 366 -9.06 -15.81 -6.80
CA LEU A 366 -9.22 -17.25 -7.00
C LEU A 366 -8.03 -18.02 -6.39
N LEU A 367 -6.80 -17.57 -6.64
CA LEU A 367 -5.60 -18.15 -6.06
C LEU A 367 -5.59 -18.04 -4.54
N ALA A 368 -6.02 -16.90 -3.98
CA ALA A 368 -6.08 -16.70 -2.53
C ALA A 368 -7.13 -17.62 -1.87
N LEU A 369 -8.29 -17.80 -2.49
CA LEU A 369 -9.32 -18.74 -2.03
C LEU A 369 -8.80 -20.18 -2.01
N VAL A 370 -8.15 -20.61 -3.09
CA VAL A 370 -7.52 -21.94 -3.19
C VAL A 370 -6.46 -22.13 -2.09
N ALA A 371 -5.60 -21.14 -1.89
CA ALA A 371 -4.53 -21.21 -0.89
C ALA A 371 -5.10 -21.36 0.54
N HIS A 372 -6.17 -20.63 0.86
CA HIS A 372 -6.83 -20.72 2.15
C HIS A 372 -7.55 -22.06 2.38
N GLU A 373 -8.27 -22.58 1.38
CA GLU A 373 -8.90 -23.91 1.48
C GLU A 373 -7.87 -25.04 1.60
N TYR A 374 -6.75 -24.92 0.88
CA TYR A 374 -5.64 -25.88 0.98
C TYR A 374 -5.07 -25.95 2.40
N ARG A 375 -4.84 -24.78 3.01
CA ARG A 375 -4.32 -24.66 4.37
C ARG A 375 -5.23 -25.35 5.39
N ILE A 376 -6.54 -25.15 5.33
CA ILE A 376 -7.50 -25.78 6.25
C ILE A 376 -7.48 -27.30 6.09
N LYS A 377 -7.52 -27.78 4.84
CA LYS A 377 -7.64 -29.22 4.55
C LYS A 377 -6.40 -30.02 4.92
N TYR A 378 -5.21 -29.53 4.57
CA TYR A 378 -3.97 -30.29 4.70
C TYR A 378 -3.13 -29.91 5.93
N LYS A 379 -3.50 -28.85 6.67
CA LYS A 379 -2.75 -28.28 7.80
C LYS A 379 -1.28 -27.95 7.49
N TRP A 380 -0.92 -27.97 6.21
CA TRP A 380 0.39 -27.67 5.68
C TRP A 380 0.30 -26.33 4.96
N GLN A 381 1.20 -25.41 5.29
CA GLN A 381 1.18 -24.06 4.78
C GLN A 381 2.57 -23.66 4.31
N VAL A 382 2.62 -22.98 3.17
CA VAL A 382 3.67 -22.01 2.91
C VAL A 382 3.59 -20.99 4.06
N PRO A 383 4.68 -20.79 4.84
CA PRO A 383 4.69 -19.82 5.93
C PRO A 383 4.21 -18.45 5.44
N GLY A 384 3.41 -17.74 6.25
CA GLY A 384 2.86 -16.43 5.87
C GLY A 384 3.93 -15.40 5.48
N PHE A 385 5.15 -15.56 5.99
CA PHE A 385 6.30 -14.76 5.57
C PHE A 385 6.68 -14.95 4.10
N ILE A 386 6.59 -16.18 3.56
CA ILE A 386 6.89 -16.46 2.15
C ILE A 386 5.84 -15.79 1.23
N ILE A 387 4.57 -15.79 1.64
CA ILE A 387 3.50 -15.09 0.91
C ILE A 387 3.73 -13.58 0.91
N ALA A 388 4.38 -13.04 1.95
CA ALA A 388 4.72 -11.63 2.06
C ALA A 388 6.01 -11.24 1.31
N ILE A 389 6.79 -12.20 0.79
CA ILE A 389 8.06 -11.93 0.08
C ILE A 389 7.89 -10.89 -1.04
N PRO A 390 6.89 -10.99 -1.94
CA PRO A 390 6.71 -10.00 -3.00
C PRO A 390 6.51 -8.56 -2.51
N MET A 391 6.07 -8.38 -1.26
CA MET A 391 5.91 -7.06 -0.63
C MET A 391 7.19 -6.57 0.05
N LEU A 392 8.11 -7.46 0.40
CA LEU A 392 9.35 -7.15 1.11
C LEU A 392 10.54 -6.92 0.17
N ILE A 393 10.49 -7.50 -1.03
CA ILE A 393 11.52 -7.31 -2.03
C ILE A 393 11.25 -6.00 -2.80
N PRO A 394 12.27 -5.14 -3.03
CA PRO A 394 12.15 -4.00 -3.92
C PRO A 394 11.56 -4.39 -5.29
N GLN A 395 10.45 -3.73 -5.64
CA GLN A 395 9.69 -4.08 -6.85
C GLN A 395 10.55 -3.96 -8.10
N LEU A 396 11.35 -2.88 -8.20
CA LEU A 396 12.28 -2.65 -9.32
C LEU A 396 13.22 -3.83 -9.54
N SER A 397 13.78 -4.38 -8.46
CA SER A 397 14.71 -5.52 -8.57
C SER A 397 14.00 -6.73 -9.14
N VAL A 398 12.85 -7.15 -8.59
CA VAL A 398 12.15 -8.33 -9.11
C VAL A 398 11.68 -8.12 -10.56
N LEU A 399 11.12 -6.94 -10.84
CA LEU A 399 10.58 -6.60 -12.16
C LEU A 399 11.65 -6.64 -13.24
N PHE A 400 12.85 -6.17 -12.96
CA PHE A 400 13.94 -6.21 -13.93
C PHE A 400 14.27 -7.64 -14.35
N GLY A 401 14.46 -8.56 -13.41
CA GLY A 401 14.76 -9.94 -13.80
C GLY A 401 13.57 -10.65 -14.44
N MET A 402 12.34 -10.28 -14.08
CA MET A 402 11.16 -10.74 -14.80
C MET A 402 11.17 -10.23 -16.25
N GLN A 403 11.52 -8.97 -16.49
CA GLN A 403 11.66 -8.39 -17.83
C GLN A 403 12.77 -9.05 -18.64
N VAL A 404 13.92 -9.34 -18.03
CA VAL A 404 14.99 -10.12 -18.69
C VAL A 404 14.49 -11.51 -19.07
N THR A 405 13.67 -12.14 -18.23
CA THR A 405 13.10 -13.46 -18.50
C THR A 405 12.12 -13.44 -19.67
N THR A 406 11.33 -12.37 -19.83
CA THR A 406 10.39 -12.27 -20.97
C THR A 406 11.12 -12.23 -22.31
N LEU A 407 12.36 -11.72 -22.36
CA LEU A 407 13.21 -11.74 -23.55
C LEU A 407 13.56 -13.17 -24.02
N TYR A 408 13.62 -14.15 -23.10
CA TYR A 408 13.94 -15.54 -23.45
C TYR A 408 12.72 -16.38 -23.86
N ILE A 409 11.52 -16.07 -23.35
CA ILE A 409 10.31 -16.91 -23.52
C ILE A 409 9.38 -16.37 -24.61
N GLY A 410 9.28 -15.05 -24.77
CA GLY A 410 8.38 -14.42 -25.75
C GLY A 410 8.08 -12.97 -25.41
N SER A 411 8.83 -12.05 -26.02
CA SER A 411 8.79 -10.61 -25.71
C SER A 411 7.50 -9.89 -26.10
N ASN A 412 6.69 -10.47 -27.00
CA ASN A 412 5.59 -9.75 -27.65
C ASN A 412 4.25 -9.82 -26.89
N ALA A 413 4.14 -10.66 -25.85
CA ALA A 413 2.93 -10.86 -25.06
C ALA A 413 2.79 -9.83 -23.92
N TYR A 414 2.94 -8.54 -24.22
CA TYR A 414 3.00 -7.45 -23.23
C TYR A 414 1.83 -7.47 -22.24
N GLU A 415 0.60 -7.65 -22.71
CA GLU A 415 -0.59 -7.68 -21.85
C GLU A 415 -0.56 -8.84 -20.85
N PHE A 416 -0.13 -10.02 -21.28
CA PHE A 416 0.01 -11.19 -20.43
C PHE A 416 1.03 -10.94 -19.32
N TRP A 417 2.21 -10.40 -19.68
CA TRP A 417 3.27 -10.11 -18.71
C TRP A 417 2.85 -9.06 -17.69
N VAL A 418 2.13 -8.01 -18.12
CA VAL A 418 1.57 -7.01 -17.23
C VAL A 418 0.53 -7.62 -16.29
N ILE A 419 -0.47 -8.34 -16.80
CA ILE A 419 -1.50 -8.98 -15.97
C ILE A 419 -0.86 -9.94 -14.95
N TRP A 420 0.12 -10.72 -15.38
CA TRP A 420 0.81 -11.67 -14.51
C TRP A 420 1.58 -10.98 -13.37
N ALA A 421 2.32 -9.91 -13.68
CA ALA A 421 2.99 -9.14 -12.62
C ALA A 421 1.98 -8.45 -11.70
N HIS A 422 0.83 -8.03 -12.22
CA HIS A 422 -0.24 -7.49 -11.40
C HIS A 422 -0.82 -8.52 -10.44
N VAL A 423 -1.05 -9.75 -10.89
CA VAL A 423 -1.43 -10.88 -10.02
C VAL A 423 -0.38 -11.13 -8.95
N PHE A 424 0.90 -11.17 -9.34
CA PHE A 424 2.03 -11.42 -8.44
C PHE A 424 2.08 -10.42 -7.28
N PHE A 425 1.93 -9.12 -7.56
CA PHE A 425 1.96 -8.08 -6.53
C PHE A 425 0.62 -7.90 -5.80
N ALA A 426 -0.54 -8.19 -6.42
CA ALA A 426 -1.84 -8.07 -5.78
C ALA A 426 -2.16 -9.25 -4.84
N PHE A 427 -1.68 -10.45 -5.16
CA PHE A 427 -1.99 -11.68 -4.43
C PHE A 427 -1.73 -11.61 -2.92
N PRO A 428 -0.57 -11.12 -2.43
CA PRO A 428 -0.31 -11.05 -0.99
C PRO A 428 -1.34 -10.19 -0.24
N PHE A 429 -1.74 -9.04 -0.81
CA PHE A 429 -2.74 -8.15 -0.20
C PHE A 429 -4.12 -8.80 -0.14
N VAL A 430 -4.53 -9.48 -1.22
CA VAL A 430 -5.81 -10.21 -1.27
C VAL A 430 -5.81 -11.38 -0.29
N TYR A 431 -4.71 -12.15 -0.23
CA TYR A 431 -4.54 -13.26 0.70
C TYR A 431 -4.61 -12.78 2.16
N LEU A 432 -3.84 -11.75 2.52
CA LEU A 432 -3.82 -11.23 3.89
C LEU A 432 -5.16 -10.62 4.30
N SER A 433 -5.89 -10.00 3.37
CA SER A 433 -7.23 -9.47 3.62
C SER A 433 -8.26 -10.56 3.95
N LEU A 434 -8.06 -11.78 3.44
CA LEU A 434 -8.93 -12.93 3.70
C LEU A 434 -8.53 -13.75 4.92
N ASP A 435 -7.27 -13.69 5.38
CA ASP A 435 -6.75 -14.56 6.43
C ASP A 435 -7.51 -14.45 7.76
N GLY A 436 -7.85 -13.23 8.18
CA GLY A 436 -8.66 -12.98 9.39
C GLY A 436 -10.07 -13.61 9.30
N PRO A 437 -10.88 -13.20 8.30
CA PRO A 437 -12.19 -13.81 8.05
C PRO A 437 -12.16 -15.33 7.93
N TRP A 438 -11.18 -15.90 7.21
CA TRP A 438 -11.07 -17.35 7.03
C TRP A 438 -10.76 -18.08 8.34
N LYS A 439 -9.89 -17.53 9.19
CA LYS A 439 -9.58 -18.10 10.52
C LYS A 439 -10.74 -17.98 11.50
N SER A 440 -11.54 -16.93 11.38
CA SER A 440 -12.69 -16.68 12.27
C SER A 440 -13.94 -17.53 11.92
N PHE A 441 -13.94 -18.19 10.76
CA PHE A 441 -15.07 -18.98 10.29
C PHE A 441 -15.30 -20.21 11.19
N ASN A 442 -16.55 -20.44 11.59
CA ASN A 442 -16.93 -21.61 12.39
C ASN A 442 -17.05 -22.85 11.50
N ASP A 443 -16.00 -23.68 11.49
CA ASP A 443 -15.97 -24.96 10.78
C ASP A 443 -17.09 -25.95 11.20
N GLY A 444 -17.69 -25.76 12.37
CA GLY A 444 -18.85 -26.52 12.82
C GLY A 444 -20.04 -26.45 11.85
N LEU A 445 -20.23 -25.30 11.16
CA LEU A 445 -21.28 -25.15 10.15
C LEU A 445 -21.08 -26.08 8.96
N ILE A 446 -19.82 -26.28 8.54
CA ILE A 446 -19.48 -27.19 7.46
C ILE A 446 -19.66 -28.63 7.91
N LYS A 447 -19.17 -28.99 9.11
CA LYS A 447 -19.36 -30.33 9.66
C LYS A 447 -20.84 -30.71 9.77
N ALA A 448 -21.69 -29.81 10.26
CA ALA A 448 -23.14 -30.03 10.34
C ALA A 448 -23.76 -30.27 8.95
N SER A 449 -23.38 -29.48 7.95
CA SER A 449 -23.89 -29.67 6.59
C SER A 449 -23.46 -31.00 5.94
N LEU A 450 -22.23 -31.45 6.21
CA LEU A 450 -21.72 -32.73 5.73
C LEU A 450 -22.46 -33.90 6.40
N SER A 451 -22.77 -33.79 7.70
CA SER A 451 -23.58 -34.79 8.42
C SER A 451 -25.02 -34.90 7.89
N LEU A 452 -25.55 -33.85 7.27
CA LEU A 452 -26.84 -33.85 6.56
C LEU A 452 -26.74 -34.39 5.12
N GLY A 453 -25.62 -35.01 4.74
CA GLY A 453 -25.42 -35.65 3.43
C GLY A 453 -25.08 -34.69 2.29
N LYS A 454 -24.81 -33.40 2.56
CA LYS A 454 -24.36 -32.46 1.52
C LYS A 454 -22.91 -32.73 1.13
N SER A 455 -22.58 -32.51 -0.14
CA SER A 455 -21.20 -32.63 -0.62
C SER A 455 -20.33 -31.43 -0.18
N PRO A 456 -19.01 -31.58 -0.05
CA PRO A 456 -18.12 -30.48 0.36
C PRO A 456 -18.23 -29.23 -0.50
N PHE A 457 -18.44 -29.38 -1.81
CA PHE A 457 -18.63 -28.26 -2.73
C PHE A 457 -19.97 -27.55 -2.50
N GLN A 458 -21.05 -28.31 -2.28
CA GLN A 458 -22.36 -27.74 -1.93
C GLN A 458 -22.29 -27.00 -0.59
N SER A 459 -21.66 -27.57 0.43
CA SER A 459 -21.44 -26.91 1.73
C SER A 459 -20.63 -25.63 1.58
N TRP A 460 -19.59 -25.64 0.75
CA TRP A 460 -18.78 -24.46 0.47
C TRP A 460 -19.62 -23.38 -0.22
N TYR A 461 -20.31 -23.71 -1.32
CA TYR A 461 -21.06 -22.75 -2.12
C TYR A 461 -22.31 -22.22 -1.41
N SER A 462 -23.05 -23.07 -0.69
CA SER A 462 -24.33 -22.68 -0.07
C SER A 462 -24.17 -22.09 1.34
N ILE A 463 -23.08 -22.38 2.05
CA ILE A 463 -22.88 -21.93 3.44
C ILE A 463 -21.65 -21.03 3.57
N LYS A 464 -20.47 -21.54 3.20
CA LYS A 464 -19.21 -20.82 3.42
C LYS A 464 -19.13 -19.54 2.57
N LEU A 465 -19.39 -19.65 1.27
CA LEU A 465 -19.31 -18.56 0.32
C LEU A 465 -20.25 -17.40 0.71
N PRO A 466 -21.55 -17.60 1.00
CA PRO A 466 -22.41 -16.51 1.47
C PRO A 466 -21.91 -15.89 2.78
N ILE A 467 -21.48 -16.69 3.76
CA ILE A 467 -21.00 -16.13 5.03
C ILE A 467 -19.74 -15.27 4.84
N LEU A 468 -18.86 -15.66 3.93
CA LEU A 468 -17.59 -14.98 3.66
C LEU A 468 -17.66 -13.98 2.49
N LEU A 469 -18.76 -13.90 1.75
CA LEU A 469 -18.92 -13.03 0.59
C LEU A 469 -18.60 -11.55 0.88
N PRO A 470 -18.95 -10.96 2.05
CA PRO A 470 -18.55 -9.59 2.36
C PRO A 470 -17.02 -9.42 2.41
N ALA A 471 -16.32 -10.42 2.97
CA ALA A 471 -14.86 -10.43 3.04
C ALA A 471 -14.23 -10.69 1.66
N ILE A 472 -14.86 -11.56 0.85
CA ILE A 472 -14.43 -11.86 -0.52
C ILE A 472 -14.57 -10.63 -1.43
N ALA A 473 -15.71 -9.95 -1.37
CA ALA A 473 -15.94 -8.71 -2.12
C ALA A 473 -14.98 -7.60 -1.70
N PHE A 474 -14.71 -7.47 -0.39
CA PHE A 474 -13.72 -6.53 0.11
C PHE A 474 -12.29 -6.87 -0.36
N ALA A 475 -11.88 -8.14 -0.27
CA ALA A 475 -10.57 -8.58 -0.73
C ALA A 475 -10.40 -8.42 -2.26
N TRP A 476 -11.47 -8.63 -3.03
CA TRP A 476 -11.47 -8.35 -4.47
C TRP A 476 -11.28 -6.85 -4.77
N ALA A 477 -12.00 -5.98 -4.06
CA ALA A 477 -11.81 -4.53 -4.17
C ALA A 477 -10.39 -4.09 -3.79
N VAL A 478 -9.79 -4.70 -2.76
CA VAL A 478 -8.37 -4.51 -2.43
C VAL A 478 -7.46 -4.92 -3.59
N GLY A 479 -7.69 -6.08 -4.20
CA GLY A 479 -6.92 -6.54 -5.36
C GLY A 479 -7.01 -5.58 -6.55
N ILE A 480 -8.20 -5.08 -6.85
CA ILE A 480 -8.41 -4.08 -7.92
C ILE A 480 -7.67 -2.78 -7.58
N SER A 481 -7.83 -2.29 -6.35
CA SER A 481 -7.16 -1.07 -5.89
C SER A 481 -5.63 -1.16 -6.03
N VAL A 482 -5.05 -2.29 -5.60
CA VAL A 482 -3.60 -2.54 -5.74
C VAL A 482 -3.20 -2.56 -7.21
N SER A 483 -3.94 -3.27 -8.06
CA SER A 483 -3.64 -3.33 -9.50
C SER A 483 -3.76 -1.97 -10.19
N LEU A 484 -4.80 -1.18 -9.87
CA LEU A 484 -4.99 0.15 -10.43
C LEU A 484 -3.86 1.11 -10.04
N ALA A 485 -3.20 0.87 -8.91
CA ALA A 485 -2.10 1.69 -8.42
C ALA A 485 -0.71 1.24 -8.89
N GLN A 486 -0.60 0.19 -9.72
CA GLN A 486 0.70 -0.34 -10.14
C GLN A 486 1.31 0.44 -11.30
N TYR A 487 2.36 1.21 -10.98
CA TYR A 487 3.16 1.96 -11.94
C TYR A 487 4.24 1.10 -12.61
N LEU A 488 5.20 0.59 -11.83
CA LEU A 488 6.38 -0.11 -12.36
C LEU A 488 6.07 -1.41 -13.12
N PRO A 489 5.16 -2.29 -12.64
CA PRO A 489 4.82 -3.51 -13.38
C PRO A 489 4.28 -3.25 -14.79
N THR A 490 3.35 -2.31 -14.90
CA THR A 490 2.80 -1.87 -16.19
C THR A 490 3.88 -1.29 -17.09
N LEU A 491 4.70 -0.38 -16.56
CA LEU A 491 5.65 0.36 -17.38
C LEU A 491 6.80 -0.52 -17.90
N MET A 492 7.34 -1.39 -17.05
CA MET A 492 8.46 -2.27 -17.40
C MET A 492 8.05 -3.41 -18.32
N LEU A 493 6.98 -4.12 -17.97
CA LEU A 493 6.56 -5.30 -18.74
C LEU A 493 5.64 -4.96 -19.92
N GLY A 494 4.98 -3.81 -19.87
CA GLY A 494 4.27 -3.24 -21.01
C GLY A 494 5.18 -2.54 -22.00
N ALA A 495 6.45 -2.28 -21.64
CA ALA A 495 7.46 -1.64 -22.48
C ALA A 495 6.94 -0.35 -23.16
N GLY A 496 6.20 0.47 -22.40
CA GLY A 496 5.59 1.72 -22.87
C GLY A 496 4.41 1.58 -23.86
N ARG A 497 3.97 0.36 -24.20
CA ARG A 497 2.86 0.11 -25.13
C ARG A 497 1.49 0.02 -24.44
N ILE A 498 1.49 -0.19 -23.13
CA ILE A 498 0.29 -0.31 -22.31
C ILE A 498 0.22 0.93 -21.42
N SER A 499 -0.84 1.71 -21.63
CA SER A 499 -1.07 2.96 -20.91
C SER A 499 -2.22 2.79 -19.92
N THR A 500 -1.90 2.86 -18.64
CA THR A 500 -2.87 2.86 -17.54
C THR A 500 -3.00 4.26 -16.95
N ILE A 501 -4.06 4.49 -16.18
CA ILE A 501 -4.26 5.77 -15.50
C ILE A 501 -3.06 6.11 -14.61
N THR A 502 -2.47 5.12 -13.93
CA THR A 502 -1.28 5.36 -13.09
C THR A 502 -0.07 5.77 -13.92
N THR A 503 0.22 5.08 -15.02
CA THR A 503 1.39 5.39 -15.84
C THR A 503 1.27 6.78 -16.47
N GLU A 504 0.08 7.11 -16.99
CA GLU A 504 -0.19 8.45 -17.53
C GLU A 504 -0.19 9.52 -16.43
N ALA A 505 -0.83 9.28 -15.29
CA ALA A 505 -0.85 10.24 -14.17
C ALA A 505 0.57 10.60 -13.71
N VAL A 506 1.48 9.62 -13.61
CA VAL A 506 2.89 9.85 -13.25
C VAL A 506 3.63 10.57 -14.39
N ALA A 507 3.48 10.12 -15.64
CA ALA A 507 4.14 10.75 -16.79
C ALA A 507 3.76 12.24 -16.95
N LEU A 508 2.50 12.58 -16.72
CA LEU A 508 2.00 13.96 -16.78
C LEU A 508 2.63 14.87 -15.72
N THR A 509 3.12 14.33 -14.59
CA THR A 509 3.77 15.14 -13.56
C THR A 509 5.15 15.67 -13.97
N SER A 510 5.78 15.07 -14.98
CA SER A 510 7.13 15.40 -15.43
C SER A 510 7.21 16.60 -16.39
N GLY A 511 6.09 17.26 -16.71
CA GLY A 511 6.12 18.47 -17.55
C GLY A 511 4.80 18.91 -18.19
N PHE A 512 3.69 18.19 -17.97
CA PHE A 512 2.39 18.52 -18.58
C PHE A 512 1.59 19.56 -17.76
N ASP A 513 0.51 20.07 -18.36
CA ASP A 513 -0.42 21.00 -17.71
C ASP A 513 -1.06 20.35 -16.48
N ARG A 514 -0.94 21.01 -15.32
CA ARG A 514 -1.49 20.57 -14.02
C ARG A 514 -2.97 20.23 -14.08
N ARG A 515 -3.70 20.85 -15.00
CA ARG A 515 -5.14 20.61 -15.22
C ARG A 515 -5.38 19.19 -15.73
N VAL A 516 -4.59 18.75 -16.71
CA VAL A 516 -4.68 17.40 -17.26
C VAL A 516 -4.25 16.39 -16.21
N THR A 517 -3.13 16.65 -15.52
CA THR A 517 -2.69 15.82 -14.38
C THR A 517 -3.78 15.66 -13.31
N ALA A 518 -4.54 16.74 -13.03
CA ALA A 518 -5.65 16.69 -12.08
C ALA A 518 -6.77 15.75 -12.54
N ILE A 519 -7.11 15.73 -13.83
CA ILE A 519 -8.16 14.85 -14.37
C ILE A 519 -7.77 13.38 -14.18
N TYR A 520 -6.55 13.00 -14.56
CA TYR A 520 -6.06 11.62 -14.38
C TYR A 520 -6.00 11.24 -12.89
N ALA A 521 -5.58 12.17 -12.02
CA ALA A 521 -5.52 11.92 -10.58
C ALA A 521 -6.92 11.77 -9.94
N ILE A 522 -7.95 12.46 -10.44
CA ILE A 522 -9.34 12.27 -10.04
C ILE A 522 -9.80 10.87 -10.41
N TRP A 523 -9.60 10.43 -11.66
CA TRP A 523 -9.96 9.07 -12.08
C TRP A 523 -9.22 8.00 -11.29
N GLN A 524 -7.93 8.23 -11.04
CA GLN A 524 -7.12 7.38 -10.19
C GLN A 524 -7.74 7.23 -8.79
N ALA A 525 -8.26 8.30 -8.19
CA ALA A 525 -8.95 8.24 -6.90
C ALA A 525 -10.37 7.63 -6.96
N LEU A 526 -11.12 7.91 -8.03
CA LEU A 526 -12.53 7.50 -8.16
C LEU A 526 -12.69 6.00 -8.41
N LEU A 527 -11.83 5.39 -9.23
CA LEU A 527 -12.00 3.99 -9.61
C LEU A 527 -11.93 3.02 -8.41
N PRO A 528 -10.89 3.04 -7.55
CA PRO A 528 -10.89 2.16 -6.38
C PRO A 528 -12.03 2.49 -5.41
N LEU A 529 -12.36 3.77 -5.23
CA LEU A 529 -13.47 4.20 -4.36
C LEU A 529 -14.79 3.59 -4.83
N PHE A 530 -15.03 3.52 -6.14
CA PHE A 530 -16.19 2.84 -6.71
C PHE A 530 -16.24 1.35 -6.32
N PHE A 531 -15.14 0.60 -6.48
CA PHE A 531 -15.09 -0.83 -6.12
C PHE A 531 -15.22 -1.08 -4.61
N PHE A 532 -14.61 -0.25 -3.77
CA PHE A 532 -14.81 -0.33 -2.32
C PHE A 532 -16.25 -0.02 -1.92
N SER A 533 -16.88 0.98 -2.56
CA SER A 533 -18.29 1.31 -2.34
C SER A 533 -19.21 0.16 -2.74
N LEU A 534 -18.91 -0.49 -3.88
CA LEU A 534 -19.61 -1.69 -4.33
C LEU A 534 -19.46 -2.85 -3.35
N ALA A 535 -18.24 -3.12 -2.85
CA ALA A 535 -17.99 -4.15 -1.85
C ALA A 535 -18.76 -3.89 -0.54
N ILE A 536 -18.82 -2.63 -0.09
CA ILE A 536 -19.61 -2.23 1.09
C ILE A 536 -21.11 -2.42 0.82
N LEU A 537 -21.60 -2.09 -0.38
CA LEU A 537 -22.99 -2.28 -0.76
C LEU A 537 -23.38 -3.76 -0.74
N VAL A 538 -22.56 -4.63 -1.33
CA VAL A 538 -22.73 -6.09 -1.31
C VAL A 538 -22.82 -6.60 0.13
N SER A 539 -21.90 -6.15 1.00
CA SER A 539 -21.91 -6.50 2.43
C SER A 539 -23.21 -6.10 3.13
N ARG A 540 -23.72 -4.88 2.88
CA ARG A 540 -24.97 -4.38 3.49
C ARG A 540 -26.19 -5.13 3.00
N LEU A 541 -26.31 -5.38 1.69
CA LEU A 541 -27.44 -6.10 1.10
C LEU A 541 -27.54 -7.51 1.65
N GLN A 542 -26.39 -8.17 1.83
CA GLN A 542 -26.35 -9.54 2.32
C GLN A 542 -26.68 -9.65 3.82
N LEU A 543 -26.19 -8.72 4.64
CA LEU A 543 -26.58 -8.63 6.05
C LEU A 543 -28.08 -8.38 6.20
N ARG A 544 -28.67 -7.56 5.33
CA ARG A 544 -30.11 -7.29 5.29
C ARG A 544 -30.90 -8.53 4.87
N TYR A 545 -30.46 -9.23 3.82
CA TYR A 545 -31.08 -10.48 3.37
C TYR A 545 -31.06 -11.53 4.49
N ARG A 546 -29.92 -11.73 5.15
CA ARG A 546 -29.78 -12.69 6.26
C ARG A 546 -30.66 -12.34 7.45
N ARG A 547 -30.81 -11.06 7.80
CA ARG A 547 -31.75 -10.60 8.84
C ARG A 547 -33.21 -10.86 8.46
N LEU A 548 -33.56 -10.75 7.18
CA LEU A 548 -34.91 -11.04 6.68
C LEU A 548 -35.20 -12.55 6.66
N THR A 549 -34.25 -13.39 6.22
CA THR A 549 -34.39 -14.85 6.23
C THR A 549 -34.50 -15.41 7.66
N PHE A 550 -33.71 -14.89 8.61
CA PHE A 550 -33.84 -15.26 10.02
C PHE A 550 -35.12 -14.72 10.67
N LYS A 551 -35.65 -13.57 10.23
CA LYS A 551 -37.00 -13.13 10.67
C LYS A 551 -38.13 -14.02 10.15
N GLY A 552 -37.91 -14.74 9.04
CA GLY A 552 -38.85 -15.73 8.51
C GLY A 552 -38.79 -17.09 9.20
N PHE A 553 -37.70 -17.39 9.92
CA PHE A 553 -37.54 -18.61 10.71
C PHE A 553 -37.37 -18.25 12.20
N LEU A 554 -38.49 -18.31 12.94
CA LEU A 554 -38.64 -18.27 14.40
C LEU A 554 -38.89 -16.89 15.04
N THR A 555 -40.18 -16.57 15.21
CA THR A 555 -40.67 -15.95 16.47
C THR A 555 -41.01 -16.98 17.54
N ASN A 556 -41.09 -18.28 17.21
CA ASN A 556 -41.37 -19.35 18.19
C ASN A 556 -40.43 -20.54 17.97
N GLU A 557 -39.27 -20.55 18.63
CA GLU A 557 -38.71 -21.71 19.34
C GLU A 557 -37.23 -21.46 19.70
N SER A 558 -36.86 -21.93 20.89
CA SER A 558 -35.51 -21.97 21.50
C SER A 558 -34.94 -20.67 22.08
N ALA A 559 -35.67 -20.03 22.99
CA ALA A 559 -35.03 -19.39 24.14
C ALA A 559 -34.68 -20.50 25.15
N PRO A 560 -33.42 -20.64 25.62
CA PRO A 560 -33.09 -21.60 26.66
C PRO A 560 -33.80 -21.19 27.95
N GLN A 561 -34.80 -21.97 28.35
CA GLN A 561 -35.38 -21.87 29.69
C GLN A 561 -34.27 -22.07 30.71
N ARG A 562 -34.06 -21.05 31.56
CA ARG A 562 -33.19 -21.17 32.73
C ARG A 562 -33.66 -22.36 33.58
N PRO A 563 -32.76 -23.22 34.08
CA PRO A 563 -33.14 -24.24 35.04
C PRO A 563 -33.58 -23.53 36.33
N ARG A 564 -34.86 -23.68 36.69
CA ARG A 564 -35.30 -23.45 38.08
C ARG A 564 -34.88 -24.67 38.86
N HIS A 565 -33.87 -24.53 39.71
CA HIS A 565 -33.65 -25.51 40.77
C HIS A 565 -34.74 -25.36 41.85
N PRO A 566 -35.22 -26.47 42.42
CA PRO A 566 -36.19 -26.47 43.53
C PRO A 566 -35.58 -25.96 44.84
#